data_AF-A0A1B6B713-F1
#
_entry.id   AF-A0A1B6B713-F1
#
_cell.length_a   1.000
_cell.length_b   1.000
_cell.length_c   1.000
_cell.angle_alpha   90.00
_cell.angle_beta   90.00
_cell.angle_gamma   90.00
#
_symmetry.space_group_name_H-M   'P 1'
#
loop_
_entity.id
_entity.type
_entity.pdbx_description
1 polymer ?
#
loop_
_entity_poly.entity_id
_entity_poly.type
_entity_poly.pdbx_seq_one_letter_code
_entity_poly.pdbx_strand_id
1 'polypeptide(L)'
;MWDSSMDWKEHFKKKPVTTAKTDEIGQSDQVKTLPKSTEWKKPKEKEAEENDVKFGQQGVSKFFSTQGKFKGVELTLVAEELKSKKRSPDELPIEYILRDGVKITLNNRSLTALTLAGLKPTNLIDRTGNVYLEKQLTERLAEMGGIPGESMQIRKTGTIAYLQ
;
A
#
# COMPACT_ATOMS: atom_id res chain seq x y z
N MET A 1 -24.41 40.87 17.70
CA MET A 1 -25.01 40.17 18.85
C MET A 1 -24.87 38.68 18.58
N TRP A 2 -24.25 37.98 19.53
CA TRP A 2 -24.04 36.54 19.57
C TRP A 2 -25.34 35.82 20.00
N ASP A 3 -25.55 34.62 19.47
CA ASP A 3 -26.30 33.51 20.10
C ASP A 3 -25.85 32.23 19.34
N SER A 4 -24.96 31.34 19.78
CA SER A 4 -24.87 30.48 20.97
C SER A 4 -26.07 29.57 21.21
N SER A 5 -25.95 28.30 20.77
CA SER A 5 -26.13 27.08 21.57
C SER A 5 -26.88 25.94 20.89
N MET A 6 -26.19 24.78 20.87
CA MET A 6 -26.67 23.43 21.21
C MET A 6 -27.73 22.79 20.27
N ASP A 7 -27.79 21.47 20.05
CA ASP A 7 -27.43 20.36 20.92
C ASP A 7 -27.12 19.12 20.06
N TRP A 8 -26.07 18.39 20.41
CA TRP A 8 -25.67 17.12 19.83
C TRP A 8 -25.86 16.08 20.94
N LYS A 9 -26.95 15.31 20.90
CA LYS A 9 -27.13 14.01 21.59
C LYS A 9 -28.62 13.69 21.67
N GLU A 10 -29.15 12.98 20.69
CA GLU A 10 -30.24 12.03 20.94
C GLU A 10 -30.26 11.04 19.79
N HIS A 11 -29.85 9.79 20.02
CA HIS A 11 -30.45 8.60 19.37
C HIS A 11 -29.83 7.32 19.96
N PHE A 12 -30.04 7.09 21.26
CA PHE A 12 -29.95 5.74 21.85
C PHE A 12 -31.30 5.39 22.48
N LYS A 13 -32.23 4.89 21.67
CA LYS A 13 -33.44 4.23 22.19
C LYS A 13 -33.16 2.74 22.42
N LYS A 14 -32.82 2.43 23.67
CA LYS A 14 -33.01 1.08 24.25
C LYS A 14 -34.52 0.83 24.36
N LYS A 15 -34.97 -0.38 24.04
CA LYS A 15 -36.23 -0.94 24.57
C LYS A 15 -35.93 -2.28 25.26
N PRO A 16 -36.46 -2.53 26.47
CA PRO A 16 -36.12 -3.70 27.29
C PRO A 16 -37.23 -4.78 27.35
N VAL A 17 -36.83 -6.02 27.72
CA VAL A 17 -37.46 -6.93 28.71
C VAL A 17 -38.76 -7.67 28.23
N THR A 18 -39.10 -8.96 28.47
CA THR A 18 -38.91 -9.94 29.58
C THR A 18 -39.40 -11.36 29.17
N THR A 19 -38.87 -12.39 29.85
CA THR A 19 -39.42 -13.70 30.34
C THR A 19 -39.90 -14.87 29.46
N ALA A 20 -39.57 -16.05 29.99
CA ALA A 20 -39.76 -17.44 29.56
C ALA A 20 -41.03 -18.15 30.10
N LYS A 21 -41.37 -19.30 29.49
CA LYS A 21 -42.04 -20.56 29.97
C LYS A 21 -42.62 -21.30 28.74
N THR A 22 -42.82 -22.62 28.59
CA THR A 22 -42.61 -23.88 29.34
C THR A 22 -43.03 -25.02 28.38
N ASP A 23 -42.18 -26.06 28.25
CA ASP A 23 -42.38 -27.51 28.10
C ASP A 23 -43.24 -28.25 27.02
N GLU A 24 -42.55 -29.21 26.37
CA GLU A 24 -42.88 -30.61 25.94
C GLU A 24 -43.78 -30.98 24.72
N ILE A 25 -43.28 -31.89 23.84
CA ILE A 25 -43.77 -33.28 23.51
C ILE A 25 -43.13 -33.85 22.19
N GLY A 26 -42.34 -34.93 22.30
CA GLY A 26 -42.40 -36.24 21.58
C GLY A 26 -42.29 -36.48 20.05
N GLN A 27 -41.25 -37.26 19.64
CA GLN A 27 -41.15 -38.41 18.66
C GLN A 27 -41.65 -38.25 17.19
N SER A 28 -41.18 -38.97 16.16
CA SER A 28 -40.00 -39.79 15.79
C SER A 28 -40.10 -40.04 14.27
N ASP A 29 -39.03 -40.61 13.67
CA ASP A 29 -39.05 -41.51 12.49
C ASP A 29 -38.73 -41.02 11.04
N GLN A 30 -37.59 -41.57 10.56
CA GLN A 30 -37.31 -42.17 9.23
C GLN A 30 -36.47 -41.39 8.17
N VAL A 31 -35.16 -41.64 8.25
CA VAL A 31 -34.16 -42.00 7.21
C VAL A 31 -34.51 -41.75 5.72
N LYS A 32 -33.64 -41.00 5.03
CA LYS A 32 -33.16 -41.26 3.65
C LYS A 32 -31.81 -40.54 3.38
N THR A 33 -30.97 -41.23 2.63
CA THR A 33 -29.52 -41.10 2.41
C THR A 33 -29.04 -39.91 1.57
N LEU A 34 -27.85 -39.37 1.92
CA LEU A 34 -26.75 -38.72 1.13
C LEU A 34 -27.11 -37.70 0.01
N PRO A 35 -26.33 -36.61 -0.20
CA PRO A 35 -24.87 -36.60 -0.13
C PRO A 35 -24.25 -35.42 0.65
N LYS A 36 -22.96 -35.59 0.95
CA LYS A 36 -21.99 -34.56 1.37
C LYS A 36 -22.34 -33.22 0.73
N SER A 37 -22.83 -32.28 1.54
CA SER A 37 -22.89 -30.88 1.17
C SER A 37 -21.46 -30.39 1.05
N THR A 38 -20.95 -30.56 -0.17
CA THR A 38 -20.03 -29.69 -0.88
C THR A 38 -19.53 -28.57 0.02
N GLU A 39 -18.31 -28.77 0.48
CA GLU A 39 -17.30 -27.75 0.77
C GLU A 39 -17.80 -26.39 0.29
N TRP A 40 -18.40 -25.63 1.21
CA TRP A 40 -18.70 -24.23 0.96
C TRP A 40 -17.35 -23.53 0.91
N LYS A 41 -16.70 -23.60 -0.26
CA LYS A 41 -15.70 -22.64 -0.66
C LYS A 41 -16.41 -21.30 -0.68
N LYS A 42 -16.23 -20.58 0.43
CA LYS A 42 -16.55 -19.17 0.56
C LYS A 42 -16.18 -18.51 -0.78
N PRO A 43 -17.14 -17.89 -1.48
CA PRO A 43 -16.84 -17.24 -2.75
C PRO A 43 -15.68 -16.30 -2.49
N LYS A 44 -14.65 -16.45 -3.31
CA LYS A 44 -13.40 -15.69 -3.29
C LYS A 44 -13.78 -14.22 -3.49
N GLU A 45 -14.09 -13.54 -2.39
CA GLU A 45 -14.08 -12.08 -2.30
C GLU A 45 -12.74 -11.69 -2.88
N LYS A 46 -12.78 -11.11 -4.08
CA LYS A 46 -11.62 -10.63 -4.80
C LYS A 46 -10.79 -9.83 -3.81
N GLU A 47 -9.58 -10.35 -3.60
CA GLU A 47 -8.48 -9.72 -2.91
C GLU A 47 -8.55 -8.21 -3.15
N ALA A 48 -8.84 -7.45 -2.09
CA ALA A 48 -8.63 -6.02 -2.10
C ALA A 48 -7.19 -5.80 -2.58
N GLU A 49 -7.05 -5.01 -3.64
CA GLU A 49 -5.83 -4.63 -4.33
C GLU A 49 -4.56 -4.93 -3.54
N GLU A 50 -3.74 -5.82 -4.10
CA GLU A 50 -2.33 -5.95 -3.79
C GLU A 50 -1.77 -4.56 -3.48
N ASN A 51 -1.30 -4.37 -2.24
CA ASN A 51 -0.87 -3.08 -1.67
C ASN A 51 0.42 -2.58 -2.36
N ASP A 52 0.35 -2.41 -3.67
CA ASP A 52 1.49 -2.10 -4.50
C ASP A 52 1.73 -0.60 -4.43
N VAL A 53 2.95 -0.24 -4.03
CA VAL A 53 3.34 1.16 -3.94
C VAL A 53 3.61 1.65 -5.36
N LYS A 54 2.88 2.68 -5.80
CA LYS A 54 3.06 3.27 -7.12
C LYS A 54 4.20 4.28 -7.13
N PHE A 55 4.77 4.50 -8.31
CA PHE A 55 5.84 5.46 -8.51
C PHE A 55 5.31 6.88 -8.69
N GLY A 56 5.89 7.83 -7.96
CA GLY A 56 5.57 9.26 -8.07
C GLY A 56 6.44 10.04 -9.06
N GLN A 57 7.27 9.35 -9.85
CA GLN A 57 8.18 9.95 -10.84
C GLN A 57 8.24 9.11 -12.12
N GLN A 58 8.48 9.77 -13.27
CA GLN A 58 8.59 9.11 -14.57
C GLN A 58 9.86 8.26 -14.71
N GLY A 59 10.95 8.70 -14.08
CA GLY A 59 12.25 8.04 -14.22
C GLY A 59 13.20 8.33 -13.08
N VAL A 60 14.13 7.40 -12.86
CA VAL A 60 15.21 7.52 -11.87
C VAL A 60 16.58 7.47 -12.54
N SER A 61 17.58 8.06 -11.88
CA SER A 61 18.98 7.87 -12.28
C SER A 61 19.44 6.44 -11.99
N LYS A 62 20.43 5.97 -12.75
CA LYS A 62 21.10 4.67 -12.55
C LYS A 62 21.78 4.55 -11.18
N PHE A 63 22.15 5.68 -10.58
CA PHE A 63 22.79 5.74 -9.28
C PHE A 63 21.85 6.30 -8.22
N PHE A 64 22.02 5.81 -7.00
CA PHE A 64 21.48 6.44 -5.80
C PHE A 64 22.04 7.86 -5.64
N SER A 65 21.30 8.70 -4.90
CA SER A 65 21.71 10.08 -4.64
C SER A 65 23.09 10.15 -3.99
N THR A 66 23.72 11.33 -4.04
CA THR A 66 24.96 11.61 -3.29
C THR A 66 24.75 11.73 -1.78
N GLN A 67 23.57 11.37 -1.29
CA GLN A 67 23.14 11.42 0.11
C GLN A 67 22.41 10.13 0.46
N GLY A 68 22.38 9.80 1.76
CA GLY A 68 21.71 8.62 2.30
C GLY A 68 22.60 7.37 2.37
N LYS A 69 22.01 6.26 2.82
CA LYS A 69 22.72 4.99 3.09
C LYS A 69 23.37 4.37 1.84
N PHE A 70 22.80 4.60 0.67
CA PHE A 70 23.23 4.02 -0.61
C PHE A 70 24.01 5.03 -1.47
N LYS A 71 24.68 6.00 -0.85
CA LYS A 71 25.30 7.13 -1.53
C LYS A 71 26.14 6.71 -2.75
N GLY A 72 25.72 7.13 -3.95
CA GLY A 72 26.44 6.88 -5.20
C GLY A 72 26.50 5.42 -5.67
N VAL A 73 25.81 4.49 -4.99
CA VAL A 73 25.77 3.08 -5.38
C VAL A 73 24.88 2.90 -6.62
N GLU A 74 25.23 1.95 -7.49
CA GLU A 74 24.41 1.61 -8.66
C GLU A 74 23.13 0.85 -8.24
N LEU A 75 21.99 1.20 -8.82
CA LEU A 75 20.69 0.57 -8.50
C LEU A 75 20.70 -0.95 -8.74
N THR A 76 21.31 -1.37 -9.85
CA THR A 76 21.43 -2.79 -10.23
C THR A 76 22.26 -3.57 -9.22
N LEU A 77 23.36 -3.01 -8.72
CA LEU A 77 24.19 -3.64 -7.70
C LEU A 77 23.41 -3.87 -6.40
N VAL A 78 22.65 -2.86 -5.94
CA VAL A 78 21.78 -3.02 -4.76
C VAL A 78 20.71 -4.09 -5.01
N ALA A 79 20.13 -4.13 -6.21
CA ALA A 79 19.16 -5.16 -6.58
C ALA A 79 19.79 -6.57 -6.58
N GLU A 80 21.02 -6.73 -7.04
CA GLU A 80 21.77 -7.98 -7.00
C GLU A 80 22.11 -8.41 -5.56
N GLU A 81 22.51 -7.48 -4.70
CA GLU A 81 22.72 -7.73 -3.26
C GLU A 81 21.43 -8.22 -2.58
N LEU A 82 20.29 -7.63 -2.94
CA LEU A 82 18.97 -8.04 -2.46
C LEU A 82 18.60 -9.45 -2.96
N LYS A 83 18.80 -9.74 -4.27
CA LYS A 83 18.57 -11.08 -4.85
C LYS A 83 19.44 -12.16 -4.20
N SER A 84 20.71 -11.83 -3.98
CA SER A 84 21.68 -12.73 -3.36
C SER A 84 21.56 -12.83 -1.84
N LYS A 85 20.58 -12.14 -1.23
CA LYS A 85 20.35 -12.08 0.22
C LYS A 85 21.55 -11.56 1.03
N LYS A 86 22.49 -10.87 0.37
CA LYS A 86 23.56 -10.13 1.05
C LYS A 86 23.01 -8.92 1.80
N ARG A 87 21.84 -8.43 1.38
CA ARG A 87 21.11 -7.31 1.97
C ARG A 87 19.66 -7.69 2.23
N SER A 88 19.08 -7.18 3.32
CA SER A 88 17.64 -7.34 3.60
C SER A 88 16.81 -6.26 2.88
N PRO A 89 15.61 -6.58 2.36
CA PRO A 89 14.62 -5.60 1.92
C PRO A 89 14.27 -4.55 2.98
N ASP A 90 14.35 -4.89 4.27
CA ASP A 90 14.04 -3.98 5.39
C ASP A 90 15.00 -2.79 5.47
N GLU A 91 16.19 -2.94 4.89
CA GLU A 91 17.19 -1.87 4.82
C GLU A 91 16.84 -0.77 3.83
N LEU A 92 15.81 -0.97 3.01
CA LEU A 92 15.26 -0.01 2.06
C LEU A 92 13.87 0.44 2.53
N PRO A 93 13.79 1.33 3.55
CA PRO A 93 12.50 1.90 3.94
C PRO A 93 11.91 2.64 2.74
N ILE A 94 10.64 2.38 2.43
CA ILE A 94 9.90 3.10 1.40
C ILE A 94 9.00 4.12 2.06
N GLU A 95 9.28 5.39 1.78
CA GLU A 95 8.43 6.49 2.21
C GLU A 95 7.35 6.69 1.17
N TYR A 96 6.09 6.74 1.60
CA TYR A 96 4.95 6.92 0.72
C TYR A 96 3.97 7.95 1.26
N ILE A 97 3.14 8.49 0.37
CA ILE A 97 1.97 9.28 0.70
C ILE A 97 0.75 8.52 0.20
N LEU A 98 -0.27 8.40 1.04
CA LEU A 98 -1.56 7.84 0.68
C LEU A 98 -2.44 8.95 0.11
N ARG A 99 -2.77 8.87 -1.18
CA ARG A 99 -3.68 9.81 -1.86
C ARG A 99 -4.71 9.01 -2.63
N ASP A 100 -5.99 9.30 -2.39
CA ASP A 100 -7.12 8.63 -3.05
C ASP A 100 -7.08 7.09 -2.94
N GLY A 101 -6.61 6.57 -1.79
CA GLY A 101 -6.45 5.13 -1.55
C GLY A 101 -5.19 4.50 -2.17
N VAL A 102 -4.42 5.26 -2.95
CA VAL A 102 -3.19 4.80 -3.61
C VAL A 102 -1.96 5.22 -2.81
N LYS A 103 -1.05 4.28 -2.55
CA LYS A 103 0.26 4.57 -1.94
C LYS A 103 1.23 5.00 -3.02
N ILE A 104 1.76 6.23 -2.92
CA ILE A 104 2.69 6.77 -3.91
C ILE A 104 4.05 7.01 -3.24
N THR A 105 5.11 6.39 -3.74
CA THR A 105 6.44 6.52 -3.14
C THR A 105 7.07 7.89 -3.41
N LEU A 106 7.77 8.40 -2.40
CA LEU A 106 8.63 9.57 -2.48
C LEU A 106 10.08 9.21 -2.88
N ASN A 107 10.53 8.01 -2.51
CA ASN A 107 11.87 7.51 -2.72
C ASN A 107 11.92 6.41 -3.79
N ASN A 108 11.53 6.80 -5.01
CA ASN A 108 11.42 5.94 -6.19
C ASN A 108 12.61 5.01 -6.42
N ARG A 109 13.86 5.44 -6.15
CA ARG A 109 15.06 4.60 -6.35
C ARG A 109 15.08 3.34 -5.48
N SER A 110 14.65 3.46 -4.23
CA SER A 110 14.61 2.33 -3.30
C SER A 110 13.56 1.31 -3.76
N LEU A 111 12.39 1.81 -4.17
CA LEU A 111 11.34 0.96 -4.72
C LEU A 111 11.81 0.29 -6.02
N THR A 112 12.49 1.02 -6.92
CA THR A 112 13.06 0.44 -8.15
C THR A 112 14.04 -0.69 -7.85
N ALA A 113 14.92 -0.54 -6.86
CA ALA A 113 15.87 -1.59 -6.49
C ALA A 113 15.17 -2.87 -6.00
N LEU A 114 14.10 -2.73 -5.21
CA LEU A 114 13.27 -3.85 -4.76
C LEU A 114 12.52 -4.50 -5.93
N THR A 115 11.91 -3.71 -6.80
CA THR A 115 11.23 -4.20 -8.02
C THR A 115 12.18 -4.97 -8.93
N LEU A 116 13.40 -4.44 -9.16
CA LEU A 116 14.45 -5.14 -9.92
C LEU A 116 14.87 -6.45 -9.27
N ALA A 117 14.86 -6.49 -7.93
CA ALA A 117 15.12 -7.70 -7.14
C ALA A 117 13.97 -8.72 -7.19
N GLY A 118 12.78 -8.33 -7.67
CA GLY A 118 11.57 -9.14 -7.59
C GLY A 118 11.01 -9.24 -6.17
N LEU A 119 11.34 -8.27 -5.31
CA LEU A 119 10.96 -8.24 -3.90
C LEU A 119 9.94 -7.13 -3.66
N LYS A 120 9.03 -7.39 -2.72
CA LYS A 120 8.08 -6.40 -2.23
C LYS A 120 8.71 -5.58 -1.10
N PRO A 121 8.33 -4.30 -0.95
CA PRO A 121 8.76 -3.51 0.20
C PRO A 121 8.15 -4.07 1.48
N THR A 122 9.01 -4.30 2.48
CA THR A 122 8.63 -4.80 3.80
C THR A 122 8.54 -3.68 4.84
N ASN A 123 9.32 -2.63 4.65
CA ASN A 123 9.36 -1.46 5.54
C ASN A 123 8.73 -0.25 4.84
N LEU A 124 7.45 0.02 5.16
CA LEU A 124 6.68 1.13 4.62
C LEU A 124 6.52 2.24 5.67
N ILE A 125 6.87 3.47 5.32
CA ILE A 125 6.75 4.64 6.19
C ILE A 125 5.74 5.60 5.59
N ASP A 126 4.62 5.78 6.30
CA ASP A 126 3.58 6.74 5.91
C ASP A 126 4.04 8.17 6.21
N ARG A 127 3.97 9.04 5.20
CA ARG A 127 4.29 10.47 5.27
C ARG A 127 3.09 11.36 4.93
N THR A 128 1.89 10.80 4.87
CA THR A 128 0.64 11.54 4.60
C THR A 128 0.42 12.63 5.64
N GLY A 129 -0.09 13.79 5.21
CA GLY A 129 -0.27 14.97 6.05
C GLY A 129 0.97 15.85 6.17
N ASN A 130 2.12 15.43 5.64
CA ASN A 130 3.29 16.30 5.56
C ASN A 130 3.16 17.25 4.36
N VAL A 131 2.77 18.50 4.64
CA VAL A 131 2.52 19.55 3.63
C VAL A 131 3.69 19.72 2.66
N TYR A 132 4.93 19.67 3.13
CA TYR A 132 6.11 19.83 2.27
C TYR A 132 6.25 18.64 1.30
N LEU A 133 6.17 17.42 1.81
CA LEU A 133 6.31 16.21 0.99
C LEU A 133 5.14 16.04 0.02
N GLU A 134 3.92 16.40 0.43
CA GLU A 134 2.74 16.39 -0.44
C GLU A 134 2.86 17.39 -1.58
N LYS A 135 3.39 18.59 -1.30
CA LYS A 135 3.67 19.59 -2.34
C LYS A 135 4.70 19.04 -3.33
N GLN A 136 5.82 18.51 -2.83
CA GLN A 136 6.85 17.91 -3.69
C GLN A 136 6.32 16.75 -4.53
N LEU A 137 5.45 15.91 -3.96
CA LEU A 137 4.82 14.83 -4.71
C LEU A 137 3.90 15.38 -5.80
N THR A 138 3.12 16.41 -5.48
CA THR A 138 2.19 17.04 -6.45
C THR A 138 2.96 17.65 -7.62
N GLU A 139 4.06 18.34 -7.37
CA GLU A 139 4.95 18.89 -8.42
C GLU A 139 5.48 17.78 -9.33
N ARG A 140 5.91 16.65 -8.77
CA ARG A 140 6.44 15.52 -9.54
C ARG A 140 5.39 14.76 -10.32
N LEU A 141 4.20 14.58 -9.75
CA LEU A 141 3.08 13.99 -10.47
C LEU A 141 2.63 14.88 -11.62
N ALA A 142 2.70 16.22 -11.49
CA ALA A 142 2.39 17.13 -12.58
C ALA A 142 3.30 16.90 -13.81
N GLU A 143 4.58 16.55 -13.62
CA GLU A 143 5.49 16.16 -14.70
C GLU A 143 5.05 14.87 -15.43
N MET A 144 4.21 14.04 -14.77
CA MET A 144 3.66 12.79 -15.30
C MET A 144 2.21 12.92 -15.77
N GLY A 145 1.65 14.13 -15.82
CA GLY A 145 0.23 14.34 -16.13
C GLY A 145 -0.74 14.00 -15.00
N GLY A 146 -0.25 13.93 -13.76
CA GLY A 146 -1.05 13.72 -12.54
C GLY A 146 -1.28 12.26 -12.15
N ILE A 147 -0.79 11.31 -12.94
CA ILE A 147 -1.08 9.88 -12.76
C ILE A 147 0.20 9.16 -12.25
N PRO A 148 0.13 8.46 -11.11
CA PRO A 148 1.23 7.62 -10.64
C PRO A 148 1.56 6.48 -11.60
N GLY A 149 2.85 6.17 -11.74
CA GLY A 149 3.31 5.09 -12.62
C GLY A 149 3.35 3.73 -11.93
N GLU A 150 3.06 2.66 -12.68
CA GLU A 150 3.26 1.27 -12.21
C GLU A 150 4.66 0.74 -12.47
N SER A 151 5.37 1.35 -13.42
CA SER A 151 6.73 0.98 -13.79
C SER A 151 7.64 2.20 -13.78
N MET A 152 8.93 1.96 -13.56
CA MET A 152 9.94 3.01 -13.48
C MET A 152 10.97 2.85 -14.60
N GLN A 153 11.23 3.94 -15.32
CA GLN A 153 12.31 3.99 -16.30
C GLN A 153 13.64 4.38 -15.65
N ILE A 154 14.67 3.57 -15.83
CA ILE A 154 16.04 3.92 -15.43
C ILE A 154 16.66 4.73 -16.55
N ARG A 155 16.92 6.02 -16.30
CA ARG A 155 17.55 6.92 -17.26
C ARG A 155 18.97 6.40 -17.53
N LYS A 156 19.26 6.10 -18.80
CA LYS A 156 20.65 5.89 -19.25
C LYS A 156 21.35 7.24 -19.16
N THR A 157 22.45 7.32 -18.42
CA THR A 157 23.29 8.52 -18.43
C THR A 157 23.77 8.72 -19.86
N GLY A 158 23.27 9.75 -20.54
CA GLY A 158 23.88 10.23 -21.77
C GLY A 158 25.24 10.79 -21.40
N THR A 159 26.30 10.20 -21.94
CA THR A 159 27.65 10.75 -21.91
C THR A 159 27.59 12.22 -22.33
N ILE A 160 27.73 13.16 -21.39
CA ILE A 160 28.03 14.55 -21.74
C ILE A 160 29.55 14.60 -21.90
N ALA A 161 30.04 14.11 -23.03
CA ALA A 161 31.41 14.36 -23.44
C ALA A 161 31.47 15.79 -23.96
N TYR A 162 31.95 16.71 -23.13
CA TYR A 162 32.48 17.97 -23.65
C TYR A 162 33.86 17.67 -24.22
N LEU A 163 33.98 17.66 -25.56
CA LEU A 163 35.27 17.74 -26.23
C LEU A 163 35.79 19.17 -26.04
N GLN A 164 36.97 19.31 -25.42
CA GLN A 164 37.77 20.55 -25.46
C GLN A 164 38.79 20.45 -26.57
#